data_AF-A0A2W4RGK3-F1
#
_entry.id   AF-A0A2W4RGK3-F1
#
_cell.length_a   1.000
_cell.length_b   1.000
_cell.length_c   1.000
_cell.angle_alpha   90.00
_cell.angle_beta   90.00
_cell.angle_gamma   90.00
#
_symmetry.space_group_name_H-M   'P 1'
#
loop_
_entity.id
_entity.type
_entity.pdbx_description
1 polymer ?
#
loop_
_entity_poly.entity_id
_entity_poly.type
_entity_poly.pdbx_seq_one_letter_code
_entity_poly.pdbx_strand_id
1 'polypeptide(L)'
;AAQDSEFKQIKLTEAQIKGFIAAQEDLNKIASKLQGDSEELDEKTRSELEAIAKKHGFASFEELDLVSANISMVMAGIDPDSGEYSDPVESISKEIEEIKADNSIPEKEKKELLEEMEEALKMTPKLEHPENVQLIKKYRAEIDKALQ
;
A
#
# COMPACT_ATOMS: atom_id res chain seq x y z
N ALA A 1 -10.11 12.32 18.75
CA ALA A 1 -10.22 10.86 18.56
C ALA A 1 -9.30 10.52 17.41
N ALA A 2 -8.25 9.74 17.65
CA ALA A 2 -7.41 9.26 16.56
C ALA A 2 -8.30 8.41 15.66
N GLN A 3 -8.39 8.75 14.37
CA GLN A 3 -9.04 7.89 13.39
C GLN A 3 -8.16 6.64 13.28
N ASP A 4 -8.52 5.62 14.05
CA ASP A 4 -8.26 4.21 13.72
C ASP A 4 -9.05 3.91 12.44
N SER A 5 -8.63 4.48 11.33
CA SER A 5 -9.04 4.00 10.01
C SER A 5 -8.21 2.75 9.79
N GLU A 6 -8.66 1.62 10.36
CA GLU A 6 -8.13 0.30 10.01
C GLU A 6 -8.06 0.24 8.48
N PHE A 7 -6.84 0.10 7.96
CA PHE A 7 -6.61 0.09 6.52
C PHE A 7 -7.44 -1.04 5.90
N LYS A 8 -8.37 -0.66 5.02
CA LYS A 8 -9.30 -1.60 4.40
C LYS A 8 -8.74 -2.09 3.07
N GLN A 9 -8.60 -3.41 2.96
CA GLN A 9 -8.28 -4.02 1.68
C GLN A 9 -9.53 -4.16 0.80
N ILE A 10 -9.38 -3.88 -0.49
CA ILE A 10 -10.43 -4.07 -1.49
C ILE A 10 -9.91 -4.86 -2.68
N LYS A 11 -10.79 -5.66 -3.29
CA LYS A 11 -10.52 -6.25 -4.59
C LYS A 11 -10.45 -5.14 -5.64
N LEU A 12 -9.28 -4.95 -6.23
CA LEU A 12 -9.07 -3.94 -7.26
C LEU A 12 -9.64 -4.43 -8.60
N THR A 13 -10.10 -3.46 -9.37
CA THR A 13 -10.51 -3.67 -10.76
C THR A 13 -9.53 -3.01 -11.71
N GLU A 14 -9.48 -3.52 -12.94
CA GLU A 14 -8.67 -2.92 -14.00
C GLU A 14 -9.07 -1.46 -14.29
N ALA A 15 -10.37 -1.13 -14.15
CA ALA A 15 -10.86 0.22 -14.32
C ALA A 15 -10.32 1.16 -13.23
N GLN A 16 -10.31 0.73 -11.97
CA GLN A 16 -9.77 1.51 -10.86
C GLN A 16 -8.28 1.79 -11.01
N ILE A 17 -7.48 0.80 -11.45
CA ILE A 17 -6.04 1.02 -11.68
C ILE A 17 -5.81 2.03 -12.82
N LYS A 18 -6.53 1.89 -13.94
CA LYS A 18 -6.41 2.84 -15.05
C LYS A 18 -6.87 4.25 -14.66
N GLY A 19 -7.95 4.36 -13.89
CA GLY A 19 -8.42 5.62 -13.33
C GLY A 19 -7.38 6.25 -12.41
N PHE A 20 -6.75 5.44 -11.55
CA PHE A 20 -5.69 5.90 -10.64
C PHE A 20 -4.48 6.45 -11.40
N ILE A 21 -4.01 5.72 -12.41
CA ILE A 21 -2.89 6.15 -13.27
C ILE A 21 -3.23 7.48 -13.97
N ALA A 22 -4.44 7.59 -14.55
CA ALA A 22 -4.88 8.80 -15.23
C ALA A 22 -5.06 10.00 -14.28
N ALA A 23 -5.43 9.76 -13.03
CA ALA A 23 -5.61 10.79 -12.02
C ALA A 23 -4.30 11.47 -11.59
N GLN A 24 -3.15 10.77 -11.67
CA GLN A 24 -1.87 11.30 -11.18
C GLN A 24 -1.49 12.65 -11.80
N GLU A 25 -1.75 12.84 -13.11
CA GLU A 25 -1.43 14.12 -13.76
C GLU A 25 -2.21 15.30 -13.15
N ASP A 26 -3.49 15.11 -12.83
CA ASP A 26 -4.32 16.16 -12.25
C ASP A 26 -4.04 16.34 -10.75
N LEU A 27 -3.75 15.25 -10.03
CA LEU A 27 -3.30 15.30 -8.63
C LEU A 27 -1.97 16.06 -8.51
N ASN A 28 -1.01 15.82 -9.40
CA ASN A 28 0.28 16.52 -9.42
C ASN A 28 0.12 18.03 -9.64
N LYS A 29 -0.86 18.48 -10.43
CA LYS A 29 -1.15 19.91 -10.64
C LYS A 29 -1.65 20.61 -9.37
N ILE A 30 -2.24 19.86 -8.44
CA ILE A 30 -2.73 20.40 -7.16
C ILE A 30 -1.86 20.00 -5.97
N ALA A 31 -0.76 19.26 -6.18
CA ALA A 31 0.11 18.77 -5.11
C ALA A 31 0.64 19.89 -4.21
N SER A 32 0.97 21.05 -4.77
CA SER A 32 1.40 22.22 -3.98
C SER A 32 0.31 22.77 -3.05
N LYS A 33 -0.98 22.50 -3.33
CA LYS A 33 -2.11 22.87 -2.45
C LYS A 33 -2.32 21.85 -1.33
N LEU A 34 -1.90 20.61 -1.56
CA LEU A 34 -1.91 19.53 -0.56
C LEU A 34 -0.74 19.67 0.43
N GLN A 35 0.33 20.36 0.03
CA GLN A 35 1.46 20.69 0.89
C GLN A 35 1.15 21.93 1.75
N GLY A 36 0.66 21.70 2.97
CA GLY A 36 0.42 22.77 3.94
C GLY A 36 0.49 22.26 5.39
N ASP A 37 0.88 23.14 6.32
CA ASP A 37 0.97 22.85 7.76
C ASP A 37 -0.40 22.71 8.47
N SER A 38 -1.50 22.91 7.75
CA SER A 38 -2.85 22.74 8.31
C SER A 38 -3.24 21.26 8.26
N GLU A 39 -3.58 20.69 9.42
CA GLU A 39 -4.09 19.31 9.56
C GLU A 39 -5.36 19.06 8.74
N GLU A 40 -6.05 20.12 8.29
CA GLU A 40 -7.27 20.02 7.48
C GLU A 40 -7.12 20.67 6.11
N LEU A 41 -7.44 19.89 5.07
CA LEU A 41 -7.62 20.39 3.71
C LEU A 41 -8.81 21.37 3.66
N ASP A 42 -8.60 22.54 3.04
CA ASP A 42 -9.67 23.51 2.85
C ASP A 42 -10.77 22.95 1.91
N GLU A 43 -12.00 23.47 2.06
CA GLU A 43 -13.17 22.98 1.31
C GLU A 43 -12.98 23.03 -0.20
N LYS A 44 -12.25 24.02 -0.72
CA LYS A 44 -12.00 24.13 -2.16
C LYS A 44 -11.07 23.03 -2.63
N THR A 45 -9.99 22.75 -1.90
CA THR A 45 -9.08 21.64 -2.20
C THR A 45 -9.80 20.29 -2.12
N ARG A 46 -10.65 20.07 -1.11
CA ARG A 46 -11.50 18.86 -1.04
C ARG A 46 -12.43 18.74 -2.25
N SER A 47 -13.07 19.84 -2.67
CA SER A 47 -13.94 19.84 -3.85
C SER A 47 -13.16 19.60 -5.16
N GLU A 48 -11.92 20.08 -5.28
CA GLU A 48 -11.07 19.82 -6.44
C GLU A 48 -10.69 18.33 -6.50
N LEU A 49 -10.33 17.72 -5.38
CA LEU A 49 -10.05 16.28 -5.27
C LEU A 49 -11.26 15.42 -5.65
N GLU A 50 -12.45 15.78 -5.17
CA GLU A 50 -13.72 15.14 -5.55
C GLU A 50 -13.99 15.23 -7.07
N ALA A 51 -13.70 16.39 -7.68
CA ALA A 51 -13.87 16.57 -9.11
C ALA A 51 -12.86 15.73 -9.91
N ILE A 52 -11.61 15.64 -9.46
CA ILE A 52 -10.57 14.80 -10.08
C ILE A 52 -10.99 13.33 -10.00
N ALA A 53 -11.39 12.84 -8.82
CA ALA A 53 -11.81 11.47 -8.65
C ALA A 53 -12.98 11.11 -9.59
N LYS A 54 -14.02 11.94 -9.62
CA LYS A 54 -15.17 11.75 -10.53
C LYS A 54 -14.78 11.79 -12.00
N LYS A 55 -13.87 12.71 -12.38
CA LYS A 55 -13.36 12.81 -13.76
C LYS A 55 -12.70 11.51 -14.22
N HIS A 56 -12.05 10.78 -13.32
CA HIS A 56 -11.30 9.55 -13.62
C HIS A 56 -12.07 8.27 -13.30
N GLY A 57 -13.39 8.37 -13.08
CA GLY A 57 -14.29 7.21 -12.99
C GLY A 57 -14.51 6.68 -11.57
N PHE A 58 -14.04 7.38 -10.54
CA PHE A 58 -14.32 7.05 -9.15
C PHE A 58 -15.62 7.71 -8.67
N ALA A 59 -16.29 7.09 -7.70
CA ALA A 59 -17.50 7.63 -7.08
C ALA A 59 -17.21 8.86 -6.20
N SER A 60 -16.07 8.87 -5.54
CA SER A 60 -15.63 9.91 -4.61
C SER A 60 -14.11 9.96 -4.50
N PHE A 61 -13.58 11.02 -3.88
CA PHE A 61 -12.16 11.09 -3.52
C PHE A 61 -11.79 9.99 -2.52
N GLU A 62 -12.68 9.62 -1.61
CA GLU A 62 -12.49 8.50 -0.68
C GLU A 62 -12.27 7.16 -1.41
N GLU A 63 -12.99 6.89 -2.51
CA GLU A 63 -12.74 5.69 -3.30
C GLU A 63 -11.35 5.74 -3.98
N LEU A 64 -10.97 6.89 -4.54
CA LEU A 64 -9.66 7.07 -5.14
C LEU A 64 -8.53 6.87 -4.11
N ASP A 65 -8.69 7.43 -2.90
CA ASP A 65 -7.75 7.27 -1.79
C ASP A 65 -7.63 5.80 -1.35
N LEU A 66 -8.77 5.12 -1.19
CA LEU A 66 -8.80 3.70 -0.83
C LEU A 66 -8.13 2.82 -1.90
N VAL A 67 -8.35 3.11 -3.19
CA VAL A 67 -7.70 2.43 -4.31
C VAL A 67 -6.19 2.71 -4.31
N SER A 68 -5.78 3.96 -4.11
CA SER A 68 -4.39 4.37 -3.99
C SER A 68 -3.65 3.62 -2.88
N ALA A 69 -4.27 3.53 -1.70
CA ALA A 69 -3.70 2.84 -0.55
C ALA A 69 -3.57 1.32 -0.81
N ASN A 70 -4.55 0.70 -1.47
CA ASN A 70 -4.46 -0.72 -1.87
C ASN A 70 -3.39 -0.99 -2.94
N ILE A 71 -3.23 -0.08 -3.91
CA ILE A 71 -2.14 -0.16 -4.90
C ILE A 71 -0.79 -0.04 -4.19
N SER A 72 -0.66 0.93 -3.28
CA SER A 72 0.58 1.20 -2.53
C SER A 72 0.97 0.02 -1.65
N MET A 73 0.03 -0.59 -0.94
CA MET A 73 0.28 -1.77 -0.11
C MET A 73 0.88 -2.91 -0.94
N VAL A 74 0.29 -3.24 -2.09
CA VAL A 74 0.78 -4.33 -2.93
C VAL A 74 2.12 -3.97 -3.60
N MET A 75 2.27 -2.72 -4.06
CA MET A 75 3.54 -2.23 -4.62
C MET A 75 4.68 -2.31 -3.61
N ALA A 76 4.43 -2.04 -2.32
CA ALA A 76 5.44 -2.15 -1.26
C ALA A 76 5.95 -3.59 -1.07
N GLY A 77 5.15 -4.61 -1.42
CA GLY A 77 5.56 -6.00 -1.43
C GLY A 77 6.22 -6.46 -2.74
N ILE A 78 6.26 -5.63 -3.78
CA ILE A 78 6.91 -5.96 -5.06
C ILE A 78 8.35 -5.46 -5.04
N ASP A 79 9.29 -6.38 -5.23
CA ASP A 79 10.70 -6.06 -5.38
C ASP A 79 10.91 -5.20 -6.65
N PRO A 80 11.55 -4.02 -6.53
CA PRO A 80 11.61 -3.08 -7.64
C PRO A 80 12.42 -3.60 -8.83
N ASP A 81 13.42 -4.45 -8.59
CA ASP A 81 14.35 -4.96 -9.60
C ASP A 81 13.80 -6.21 -10.31
N SER A 82 13.37 -7.21 -9.54
CA SER A 82 12.88 -8.49 -10.07
C SER A 82 11.39 -8.45 -10.45
N GLY A 83 10.60 -7.56 -9.85
CA GLY A 83 9.14 -7.54 -9.99
C GLY A 83 8.46 -8.71 -9.27
N GLU A 84 9.18 -9.47 -8.47
CA GLU A 84 8.60 -10.53 -7.64
C GLU A 84 7.88 -9.96 -6.44
N TYR A 85 6.77 -10.60 -6.06
CA TYR A 85 6.01 -10.18 -4.89
C TYR A 85 6.44 -11.06 -3.72
N SER A 86 6.84 -10.43 -2.62
CA SER A 86 7.17 -11.08 -1.37
C SER A 86 6.06 -10.73 -0.38
N ASP A 87 5.25 -11.73 -0.03
CA ASP A 87 4.24 -11.52 1.01
C ASP A 87 4.93 -11.26 2.35
N PRO A 88 4.67 -10.13 3.04
CA PRO A 88 5.31 -9.83 4.32
C PRO A 88 5.06 -10.90 5.39
N VAL A 89 3.87 -11.50 5.41
CA VAL A 89 3.51 -12.56 6.37
C VAL A 89 4.31 -13.83 6.07
N GLU A 90 4.42 -14.23 4.79
CA GLU A 90 5.25 -15.38 4.40
C GLU A 90 6.73 -15.13 4.67
N SER A 91 7.21 -13.92 4.41
CA SER A 91 8.61 -13.52 4.61
C SER A 91 8.99 -13.60 6.09
N ILE A 92 8.21 -12.98 6.98
CA ILE A 92 8.44 -13.04 8.43
C ILE A 92 8.30 -14.49 8.94
N SER A 93 7.31 -15.25 8.44
CA SER A 93 7.15 -16.66 8.82
C SER A 93 8.38 -17.50 8.46
N LYS A 94 8.96 -17.30 7.27
CA LYS A 94 10.18 -17.97 6.83
C LYS A 94 11.39 -17.58 7.69
N GLU A 95 11.53 -16.31 8.02
CA GLU A 95 12.62 -15.81 8.88
C GLU A 95 12.53 -16.41 10.29
N ILE A 96 11.32 -16.52 10.86
CA ILE A 96 11.07 -17.24 12.12
C ILE A 96 11.55 -18.69 12.05
N GLU A 97 11.26 -19.41 10.95
CA GLU A 97 11.72 -20.79 10.76
C GLU A 97 13.24 -20.89 10.63
N GLU A 98 13.87 -19.96 9.91
CA GLU A 98 15.33 -19.88 9.75
C GLU A 98 16.02 -19.62 11.09
N ILE A 99 15.54 -18.66 11.89
CA ILE A 99 16.05 -18.37 13.25
C ILE A 99 15.87 -19.59 14.17
N LYS A 100 14.73 -20.30 14.08
CA LYS A 100 14.49 -21.54 14.84
C LYS A 100 15.55 -22.59 14.49
N ALA A 101 15.85 -22.77 13.21
CA ALA A 101 16.81 -23.76 12.71
C ALA A 101 18.29 -23.39 12.91
N ASP A 102 18.63 -22.11 13.08
CA ASP A 102 20.02 -21.64 13.19
C ASP A 102 20.64 -21.93 14.56
N ASN A 103 21.47 -22.95 14.66
CA ASN A 103 22.15 -23.33 15.89
C ASN A 103 23.35 -22.43 16.26
N SER A 104 23.70 -21.45 15.42
CA SER A 104 24.79 -20.51 15.70
C SER A 104 24.35 -19.33 16.60
N ILE A 105 23.05 -19.06 16.69
CA ILE A 105 22.48 -18.00 17.53
C ILE A 105 22.39 -18.49 18.98
N PRO A 106 22.96 -17.76 19.97
CA PRO A 106 22.82 -18.08 21.39
C PRO A 106 21.35 -18.19 21.82
N GLU A 107 21.00 -19.16 22.68
CA GLU A 107 19.59 -19.42 23.05
C GLU A 107 18.83 -18.20 23.56
N LYS A 108 19.51 -17.35 24.34
CA LYS A 108 18.91 -16.12 24.88
C LYS A 108 18.55 -15.15 23.74
N GLU A 109 19.50 -14.88 22.86
CA GLU A 109 19.32 -13.98 21.71
C GLU A 109 18.28 -14.53 20.73
N LYS A 110 18.31 -15.84 20.48
CA LYS A 110 17.32 -16.52 19.64
C LYS A 110 15.90 -16.31 20.16
N LYS A 111 15.71 -16.43 21.48
CA LYS A 111 14.39 -16.24 22.10
C LYS A 111 13.89 -14.80 21.93
N GLU A 112 14.77 -13.81 22.13
CA GLU A 112 14.43 -12.39 21.95
C GLU A 112 14.07 -12.09 20.48
N LEU A 113 14.86 -12.58 19.52
CA LEU A 113 14.60 -12.42 18.08
C LEU A 113 13.27 -13.06 17.66
N LEU A 114 12.98 -14.27 18.16
CA LEU A 114 11.72 -14.95 17.84
C LEU A 114 10.51 -14.23 18.43
N GLU A 115 10.61 -13.68 19.64
CA GLU A 115 9.53 -12.90 20.25
C GLU A 115 9.25 -11.64 19.41
N GLU A 116 10.27 -10.91 18.97
CA GLU A 116 10.13 -9.74 18.11
C GLU A 116 9.48 -10.09 16.76
N MET A 117 9.96 -11.14 16.09
CA MET A 117 9.43 -11.56 14.79
C MET A 117 8.00 -12.10 14.90
N GLU A 118 7.67 -12.84 15.98
CA GLU A 118 6.30 -13.32 16.21
C GLU A 118 5.33 -12.18 16.56
N GLU A 119 5.79 -11.11 17.20
CA GLU A 119 5.02 -9.87 17.37
C GLU A 119 4.83 -9.13 16.05
N ALA A 120 5.89 -8.97 15.26
CA ALA A 120 5.80 -8.38 13.92
C ALA A 120 4.80 -9.16 13.03
N LEU A 121 4.84 -10.49 13.06
CA LEU A 121 3.93 -11.36 12.31
C LEU A 121 2.46 -11.12 12.71
N LYS A 122 2.17 -10.88 14.00
CA LYS A 122 0.81 -10.60 14.48
C LYS A 122 0.29 -9.23 14.04
N MET A 123 1.18 -8.25 13.96
CA MET A 123 0.85 -6.87 13.55
C MET A 123 0.83 -6.70 12.03
N THR A 124 1.43 -7.63 11.29
CA THR A 124 1.47 -7.58 9.83
C THR A 124 0.10 -7.96 9.26
N PRO A 125 -0.56 -7.06 8.51
CA PRO A 125 -1.84 -7.37 7.89
C PRO A 125 -1.67 -8.47 6.84
N LYS A 126 -2.56 -9.46 6.87
CA LYS A 126 -2.59 -10.52 5.85
C LYS A 126 -3.14 -9.97 4.56
N LEU A 127 -2.59 -10.41 3.43
CA LEU A 127 -3.14 -10.09 2.13
C LEU A 127 -4.51 -10.79 1.95
N GLU A 128 -5.56 -9.99 1.76
CA GLU A 128 -6.94 -10.47 1.59
C GLU A 128 -7.26 -10.77 0.12
N HIS A 129 -6.69 -9.99 -0.81
CA HIS A 129 -6.98 -10.07 -2.25
C HIS A 129 -5.69 -10.37 -3.04
N PRO A 130 -5.20 -11.63 -3.04
CA PRO A 130 -3.98 -12.00 -3.75
C PRO A 130 -4.06 -11.78 -5.26
N GLU A 131 -5.25 -11.72 -5.85
CA GLU A 131 -5.44 -11.37 -7.26
C GLU A 131 -4.97 -9.94 -7.61
N ASN A 132 -4.95 -9.03 -6.62
CA ASN A 132 -4.49 -7.66 -6.82
C ASN A 132 -3.01 -7.64 -7.21
N VAL A 133 -2.20 -8.59 -6.72
CA VAL A 133 -0.77 -8.71 -7.04
C VAL A 133 -0.59 -8.89 -8.55
N GLN A 134 -1.29 -9.85 -9.16
CA GLN A 134 -1.18 -10.10 -10.59
C GLN A 134 -1.67 -8.90 -11.40
N LEU A 135 -2.74 -8.25 -10.95
CA LEU A 135 -3.30 -7.10 -11.64
C LEU A 135 -2.36 -5.88 -11.57
N ILE A 136 -1.73 -5.63 -10.42
CA ILE A 136 -0.78 -4.53 -10.25
C ILE A 136 0.52 -4.82 -11.01
N LYS A 137 1.05 -6.05 -10.95
CA LYS A 137 2.20 -6.47 -11.78
C LYS A 137 1.95 -6.20 -13.27
N LYS A 138 0.72 -6.45 -13.76
CA LYS A 138 0.34 -6.17 -15.16
C LYS A 138 0.45 -4.68 -15.54
N TYR A 139 0.17 -3.76 -14.61
CA TYR A 139 0.17 -2.30 -14.84
C TYR A 139 1.35 -1.58 -14.19
N ARG A 140 2.35 -2.32 -13.69
CA ARG A 140 3.41 -1.78 -12.84
C ARG A 140 4.18 -0.65 -13.53
N ALA A 141 4.57 -0.85 -14.79
CA ALA A 141 5.33 0.15 -15.53
C ALA A 141 4.57 1.47 -15.70
N GLU A 142 3.25 1.41 -15.94
CA GLU A 142 2.40 2.60 -16.01
C GLU A 142 2.18 3.26 -14.65
N ILE A 143 2.03 2.47 -13.58
CA ILE A 143 1.93 2.98 -12.21
C ILE A 143 3.22 3.70 -11.81
N ASP A 144 4.38 3.05 -11.99
CA ASP A 144 5.69 3.61 -11.67
C ASP A 144 5.92 4.92 -12.42
N LYS A 145 5.59 4.95 -13.71
CA LYS A 145 5.70 6.17 -14.53
C LYS A 145 4.76 7.28 -14.05
N ALA A 146 3.58 6.94 -13.55
CA ALA A 146 2.60 7.93 -13.11
C ALA A 146 2.95 8.54 -11.74
N LEU A 147 3.74 7.84 -10.93
CA LEU A 147 4.18 8.27 -9.59
C LEU A 147 5.53 9.02 -9.60
N GLN A 148 6.20 9.13 -10.75
CA GLN A 148 7.42 9.92 -10.97
C GLN A 148 7.13 11.41 -11.17
#